data_AF-A0A1M3MHH8-F1
#
_entry.id   AF-A0A1M3MHH8-F1
#
_cell.length_a   1.000
_cell.length_b   1.000
_cell.length_c   1.000
_cell.angle_alpha   90.00
_cell.angle_beta   90.00
_cell.angle_gamma   90.00
#
_symmetry.space_group_name_H-M   'P 1'
#
loop_
_entity.id
_entity.type
_entity.pdbx_description
1 polymer ?
#
loop_
_entity_poly.entity_id
_entity_poly.type
_entity_poly.pdbx_seq_one_letter_code
_entity_poly.pdbx_strand_id
1 'polypeptide(L)' 'MKFIKPFKGATGGDPYPKEFAIGEDCPDDLIAAAKANGAVKDAGQKADGKAGDDGDKES' A
#
# COMPACT_ATOMS: atom_id res chain seq x y z
N MET A 1 -4.73 7.67 -8.63
CA MET A 1 -3.95 6.62 -9.35
C MET A 1 -4.54 5.28 -8.93
N LYS A 2 -4.69 4.24 -9.76
CA LYS A 2 -5.45 3.05 -9.33
C LYS A 2 -4.58 1.91 -8.82
N PHE A 3 -5.07 1.22 -7.79
CA PHE A 3 -4.42 0.01 -7.28
C PHE A 3 -4.47 -1.12 -8.32
N ILE A 4 -3.35 -1.81 -8.51
CA ILE A 4 -3.22 -2.97 -9.40
C ILE A 4 -3.23 -4.32 -8.67
N LYS A 5 -3.13 -4.29 -7.33
CA LYS A 5 -3.26 -5.43 -6.42
C LYS A 5 -3.96 -4.97 -5.14
N PRO A 6 -4.60 -5.87 -4.38
CA PRO A 6 -5.16 -5.52 -3.08
C PRO A 6 -4.08 -4.94 -2.18
N PHE A 7 -4.42 -3.84 -1.51
CA PHE A 7 -3.51 -3.11 -0.63
C PHE A 7 -4.21 -2.76 0.66
N LYS A 8 -3.49 -2.84 1.78
CA LYS A 8 -4.02 -2.50 3.09
C LYS A 8 -3.21 -1.35 3.66
N GLY A 9 -3.85 -0.23 3.92
CA GLY A 9 -3.18 1.00 4.38
C GLY A 9 -4.09 1.85 5.24
N ALA A 10 -3.51 2.56 6.20
CA ALA A 10 -4.18 3.59 6.98
C ALA A 10 -3.99 4.94 6.29
N THR A 11 -5.08 5.68 6.08
CA THR A 11 -5.04 7.04 5.52
C THR A 11 -5.16 8.05 6.64
N GLY A 12 -4.44 9.17 6.58
CA GLY A 12 -4.79 10.37 7.36
C GLY A 12 -4.81 10.19 8.89
N GLY A 13 -4.02 9.24 9.42
CA GLY A 13 -3.96 8.98 10.86
C GLY A 13 -5.08 8.11 11.42
N ASP A 14 -5.89 7.48 10.55
CA ASP A 14 -6.82 6.44 10.98
C ASP A 14 -6.04 5.29 11.65
N PRO A 15 -6.37 4.90 12.89
CA PRO A 15 -5.69 3.78 13.55
C PRO A 15 -6.02 2.42 12.90
N TYR A 16 -7.05 2.40 12.04
CA TYR A 16 -7.52 1.19 11.39
C TYR A 16 -7.13 1.19 9.91
N PRO A 17 -6.23 0.29 9.49
CA PRO A 17 -5.89 0.16 8.09
C PRO A 17 -7.09 -0.37 7.29
N LYS A 18 -7.41 0.31 6.18
CA LYS A 18 -8.48 -0.07 5.25
C LYS A 18 -7.92 -0.95 4.15
N GLU A 19 -8.73 -1.89 3.69
CA GLU A 19 -8.42 -2.74 2.54
C GLU A 19 -8.95 -2.09 1.26
N PHE A 20 -8.06 -1.90 0.29
CA PHE A 20 -8.34 -1.32 -1.02
C PHE A 20 -8.27 -2.41 -2.07
N ALA A 21 -9.33 -2.52 -2.88
CA ALA A 21 -9.41 -3.48 -3.95
C ALA A 21 -8.66 -3.02 -5.21
N ILE A 22 -8.41 -3.96 -6.13
CA ILE A 22 -7.85 -3.65 -7.45
C ILE A 22 -8.82 -2.74 -8.21
N GLY A 23 -8.31 -1.65 -8.78
CA GLY A 23 -9.09 -0.67 -9.52
C GLY A 23 -9.65 0.47 -8.66
N GLU A 24 -9.56 0.37 -7.33
CA GLU A 24 -9.85 1.49 -6.42
C GLU A 24 -8.84 2.62 -6.62
N ASP A 25 -9.28 3.85 -6.33
CA ASP A 25 -8.38 4.99 -6.36
C ASP A 25 -7.46 5.01 -5.13
N CYS A 26 -6.18 5.21 -5.39
CA CYS A 26 -5.12 5.31 -4.40
C CYS A 26 -4.93 6.79 -4.03
N PRO A 27 -5.24 7.17 -2.78
CA PRO A 27 -5.06 8.54 -2.30
C PRO A 27 -3.57 8.86 -2.14
N ASP A 28 -3.18 10.12 -2.33
CA ASP A 28 -1.77 10.57 -2.32
C ASP A 28 -0.98 10.18 -1.05
N ASP A 29 -1.66 10.11 0.09
CA ASP A 29 -1.12 9.65 1.38
C ASP A 29 -0.63 8.19 1.31
N LEU A 30 -1.36 7.33 0.58
CA LEU A 30 -1.01 5.94 0.35
C LEU A 30 -0.17 5.72 -0.89
N ILE A 31 -0.05 6.69 -1.81
CA ILE A 31 0.70 6.49 -3.05
C ILE A 31 2.16 6.10 -2.77
N ALA A 32 2.81 6.72 -1.77
CA ALA A 32 4.18 6.36 -1.40
C ALA A 32 4.29 4.92 -0.90
N ALA A 33 3.42 4.53 0.04
CA ALA A 33 3.39 3.17 0.60
C ALA A 33 2.97 2.12 -0.44
N ALA A 34 2.00 2.46 -1.28
CA ALA A 34 1.51 1.64 -2.37
C ALA A 34 2.60 1.44 -3.43
N LYS A 35 3.36 2.47 -3.79
CA LYS A 35 4.52 2.34 -4.69
C LYS A 35 5.58 1.42 -4.09
N ALA A 36 5.95 1.63 -2.83
CA ALA A 36 6.92 0.77 -2.13
C ALA A 36 6.47 -0.70 -2.08
N ASN A 37 5.15 -0.95 -2.05
CA ASN A 37 4.55 -2.29 -2.07
C ASN A 37 4.26 -2.86 -3.47
N GLY A 38 4.54 -2.10 -4.53
CA GLY A 38 4.14 -2.43 -5.90
C GLY A 38 2.62 -2.52 -6.09
N ALA A 39 1.86 -1.85 -5.23
CA ALA A 39 0.40 -1.84 -5.23
C ALA A 39 -0.22 -0.91 -6.28
N VAL A 40 0.56 0.04 -6.78
CA VAL A 40 0.23 0.89 -7.92
C VAL A 40 1.30 0.73 -9.00
N LYS A 41 0.92 0.91 -10.26
CA LYS A 41 1.85 0.77 -11.38
C LYS A 41 2.71 2.03 -11.48
N ASP A 42 3.92 1.97 -10.93
CA ASP A 42 4.96 2.95 -11.25
C ASP A 42 5.68 2.51 -12.54
N ALA A 43 6.13 3.46 -13.36
CA ALA A 43 6.69 3.17 -14.68
C ALA A 43 7.98 2.31 -14.64
N GLY A 44 8.53 2.03 -13.45
CA GLY A 44 9.76 1.25 -13.26
C GLY A 44 9.67 0.04 -12.30
N GLN A 45 8.54 -0.24 -11.65
CA GLN A 45 8.52 -1.25 -10.56
C GLN A 45 7.75 -2.51 -10.98
N LYS A 46 8.48 -3.62 -11.20
CA LYS A 46 7.88 -4.94 -11.38
C LYS A 46 7.28 -5.38 -10.04
N ALA A 47 6.03 -5.83 -10.09
CA ALA A 47 5.25 -6.25 -8.93
C ALA A 47 5.77 -7.59 -8.37
N ASP A 48 6.90 -7.56 -7.67
CA ASP A 48 7.35 -8.65 -6.82
C ASP A 48 7.16 -8.23 -5.37
N GLY A 49 6.34 -9.00 -4.66
CA GLY A 49 5.73 -8.60 -3.39
C GLY A 49 6.68 -8.53 -2.18
N LYS A 50 6.04 -8.19 -1.05
CA LYS A 50 6.51 -8.24 0.35
C LYS A 50 6.89 -6.87 0.95
N ALA A 51 5.91 -6.13 1.48
CA ALA A 51 6.10 -5.41 2.75
C ALA A 51 5.19 -6.13 3.76
N GLY A 52 5.70 -6.72 4.83
CA GLY A 52 6.27 -6.01 5.98
C GLY A 52 5.07 -5.50 6.79
N ASP A 53 4.27 -6.36 7.41
CA ASP A 53 4.40 -6.81 8.81
C ASP A 53 5.62 -6.24 9.55
N ASP A 54 5.53 -4.96 9.92
CA ASP A 54 6.30 -4.40 11.03
C ASP A 54 5.75 -4.98 12.34
N GLY A 55 6.13 -6.23 12.61
CA GLY A 55 6.10 -6.79 13.95
C GLY A 55 7.16 -6.08 14.79
N ASP A 56 6.76 -5.02 15.49
CA ASP A 56 7.53 -4.43 16.58
C ASP A 56 7.51 -5.43 17.76
N LYS A 57 8.49 -6.34 17.75
CA LYS A 57 8.83 -7.18 18.90
C LYS A 57 9.85 -6.42 19.73
N GLU A 58 9.34 -5.62 20.65
CA GLU A 58 10.10 -4.98 21.74
C GLU A 58 11.00 -6.04 22.44
N SER A 59 12.28 -5.70 22.64
CA SER A 59 13.33 -6.54 23.27
C SER A 59 13.51 -6.20 24.74
#